data_AF-A0A8A8QWE0-F1
#
_entry.id   AF-A0A8A8QWE0-F1
#
_cell.length_a   1.000
_cell.length_b   1.000
_cell.length_c   1.000
_cell.angle_alpha   90.00
_cell.angle_beta   90.00
_cell.angle_gamma   90.00
#
_symmetry.space_group_name_H-M   'P 1'
#
loop_
_entity.id
_entity.type
_entity.pdbx_description
1 polymer ?
#
loop_
_entity_poly.entity_id
_entity_poly.type
_entity_poly.pdbx_seq_one_letter_code
_entity_poly.pdbx_strand_id
1 'polypeptide(L)'
;AAGLGGSHATTTWNLADFVSRLTSELPISTLYGVMAGDATHLHHILAHIGFALFSGVDVPRVTRPSIRTWAQDLVAELRRLLRLHSLPTDVVDPVTGPEERRAALGNELLRVMEPFIPDLVDYLVRATSASRAAAFGTSSATFLRTMAQQIVRQLRVYARGDSTESEDDSDERLKRLLRGLLVWLGVNEHIASFVVDSLLCWTEGDNASSRRGRTRQREETGSEDGATGSPATKR
;
A
#
# COMPACT_ATOMS: atom_id res chain seq x y z
N ALA A 1 28.73 -18.71 23.88
CA ALA A 1 29.19 -18.36 22.53
C ALA A 1 28.91 -19.55 21.61
N ALA A 2 27.87 -19.44 20.78
CA ALA A 2 27.52 -20.44 19.77
C ALA A 2 27.69 -19.78 18.40
N GLY A 3 28.47 -20.42 17.54
CA GLY A 3 28.84 -19.91 16.22
C GLY A 3 27.63 -19.79 15.31
N LEU A 4 27.33 -18.56 14.89
CA LEU A 4 26.41 -18.27 13.79
C LEU A 4 27.20 -18.40 12.49
N GLY A 5 26.78 -19.34 11.64
CA GLY A 5 27.43 -19.71 10.38
C GLY A 5 27.72 -18.52 9.49
N GLY A 6 29.01 -18.22 9.33
CA GLY A 6 29.52 -17.10 8.54
C GLY A 6 29.81 -17.43 7.06
N SER A 7 29.34 -18.54 6.48
CA SER A 7 29.76 -18.95 5.12
C SER A 7 28.66 -19.31 4.12
N HIS A 8 27.38 -19.02 4.41
CA HIS A 8 26.27 -19.44 3.52
C HIS A 8 25.33 -18.31 3.07
N ALA A 9 25.67 -17.04 3.33
CA ALA A 9 24.88 -15.94 2.79
C ALA A 9 25.05 -15.88 1.26
N THR A 10 23.94 -15.95 0.54
CA THR A 10 23.95 -15.88 -0.92
C THR A 10 24.31 -14.47 -1.39
N THR A 11 24.80 -14.38 -2.63
CA THR A 11 24.96 -13.14 -3.38
C THR A 11 23.93 -13.01 -4.51
N THR A 12 23.06 -14.01 -4.67
CA THR A 12 22.05 -14.07 -5.73
C THR A 12 20.68 -13.66 -5.21
N TRP A 13 19.82 -13.18 -6.10
CA TRP A 13 18.44 -12.82 -5.79
C TRP A 13 17.46 -13.91 -6.20
N ASN A 14 16.92 -14.63 -5.23
CA ASN A 14 15.80 -15.55 -5.43
C ASN A 14 14.59 -15.06 -4.62
N LEU A 15 13.91 -14.04 -5.16
CA LEU A 15 12.76 -13.41 -4.50
C LEU A 15 11.56 -14.37 -4.37
N ALA A 16 11.41 -15.32 -5.29
CA ALA A 16 10.30 -16.28 -5.27
C ALA A 16 10.39 -17.21 -4.06
N ASP A 17 11.56 -17.85 -3.87
CA ASP A 17 11.77 -18.75 -2.73
C ASP A 17 11.82 -17.97 -1.41
N PHE A 18 12.35 -16.75 -1.42
CA PHE A 18 12.31 -15.85 -0.26
C PHE A 18 10.88 -15.60 0.21
N VAL A 19 9.98 -15.19 -0.69
CA VAL A 19 8.57 -14.92 -0.37
C VAL A 19 7.83 -16.20 0.01
N SER A 20 8.09 -17.30 -0.70
CA SER A 20 7.49 -18.61 -0.38
C SER A 20 7.84 -19.05 1.04
N ARG A 21 9.13 -18.97 1.42
CA ARG A 21 9.59 -19.28 2.77
C ARG A 21 8.96 -18.37 3.82
N LEU A 22 8.99 -17.05 3.59
CA LEU A 22 8.38 -16.08 4.50
C LEU A 22 6.92 -16.37 4.78
N THR A 23 6.14 -16.65 3.74
CA THR A 23 4.70 -16.91 3.87
C THR A 23 4.41 -18.27 4.53
N SER A 24 5.24 -19.28 4.29
CA SER A 24 5.07 -20.63 4.88
C SER A 24 5.36 -20.68 6.38
N GLU A 25 6.25 -19.81 6.87
CA GLU A 25 6.68 -19.78 8.27
C GLU A 25 5.81 -18.87 9.16
N LEU A 26 4.94 -18.04 8.57
CA LEU A 26 4.09 -17.12 9.31
C LEU A 26 2.87 -17.83 9.92
N PRO A 27 2.69 -17.78 11.27
CA PRO A 27 1.50 -18.34 11.89
C PRO A 27 0.24 -17.60 11.43
N ILE A 28 -0.79 -18.35 11.08
CA ILE A 28 -2.10 -17.80 10.66
C ILE A 28 -2.69 -16.86 11.73
N SER A 29 -2.50 -17.17 13.02
CA SER A 29 -2.91 -16.30 14.13
C SER A 29 -2.27 -14.91 14.08
N THR A 30 -1.03 -14.81 13.58
CA THR A 30 -0.35 -13.52 13.44
C THR A 30 -0.97 -12.69 12.32
N LEU A 31 -1.35 -13.33 11.22
CA LEU A 31 -2.07 -12.66 10.13
C LEU A 31 -3.44 -12.14 10.60
N TYR A 32 -4.20 -12.96 11.33
CA TYR A 32 -5.47 -12.52 11.93
C TYR A 32 -5.28 -11.38 12.94
N GLY A 33 -4.22 -11.44 13.76
CA GLY A 33 -3.89 -10.35 14.68
C GLY A 33 -3.65 -9.02 13.97
N VAL A 34 -2.92 -9.04 12.85
CA VAL A 34 -2.71 -7.84 12.02
C VAL A 34 -4.02 -7.35 11.40
N MET A 35 -4.86 -8.25 10.89
CA MET A 35 -6.18 -7.90 10.36
C MET A 35 -7.10 -7.29 11.43
N ALA A 36 -6.95 -7.72 12.69
CA ALA A 36 -7.66 -7.15 13.84
C ALA A 36 -7.05 -5.83 14.34
N GLY A 37 -5.96 -5.35 13.72
CA GLY A 37 -5.29 -4.09 14.09
C GLY A 37 -4.30 -4.20 15.24
N ASP A 38 -3.83 -5.39 15.60
CA ASP A 38 -2.85 -5.57 16.67
C ASP A 38 -1.44 -5.19 16.19
N ALA A 39 -0.94 -4.08 16.74
CA ALA A 39 0.39 -3.57 16.49
C ALA A 39 1.51 -4.56 16.85
N THR A 40 1.31 -5.40 17.86
CA THR A 40 2.28 -6.42 18.29
C THR A 40 2.46 -7.48 17.21
N HIS A 41 1.35 -7.95 16.63
CA HIS A 41 1.38 -8.91 15.54
C HIS A 41 2.00 -8.30 14.28
N LEU A 42 1.76 -7.02 14.01
CA LEU A 42 2.44 -6.32 12.90
C LEU A 42 3.95 -6.28 13.13
N HIS A 43 4.38 -5.94 14.34
CA HIS A 43 5.79 -5.98 14.71
C HIS A 43 6.40 -7.39 14.52
N HIS A 44 5.70 -8.45 14.89
CA HIS A 44 6.17 -9.83 14.67
C HIS A 44 6.37 -10.14 13.19
N ILE A 45 5.48 -9.72 12.29
CA ILE A 45 5.67 -9.90 10.84
C ILE A 45 6.93 -9.16 10.37
N LEU A 46 7.12 -7.90 10.79
CA LEU A 46 8.28 -7.11 10.40
C LEU A 46 9.59 -7.72 10.91
N ALA A 47 9.60 -8.21 12.16
CA ALA A 47 10.74 -8.89 12.75
C ALA A 47 11.05 -10.21 12.03
N HIS A 48 10.03 -11.00 11.69
CA HIS A 48 10.17 -12.23 10.91
C HIS A 48 10.87 -11.99 9.57
N ILE A 49 10.40 -11.02 8.81
CA ILE A 49 11.02 -10.61 7.55
C ILE A 49 12.45 -10.10 7.78
N GLY A 50 12.66 -9.29 8.82
CA GLY A 50 13.99 -8.79 9.20
C GLY A 50 15.00 -9.90 9.51
N PHE A 51 14.59 -10.94 10.24
CA PHE A 51 15.43 -12.11 10.51
C PHE A 51 15.76 -12.88 9.23
N ALA A 52 14.79 -13.03 8.32
CA ALA A 52 15.04 -13.66 7.02
C ALA A 52 16.06 -12.87 6.18
N LEU A 53 15.98 -11.53 6.17
CA LEU A 53 16.96 -10.67 5.50
C LEU A 53 18.37 -10.78 6.12
N PHE A 54 18.46 -10.97 7.44
CA PHE A 54 19.74 -11.21 8.10
C PHE A 54 20.34 -12.59 7.83
N SER A 55 19.48 -13.59 7.60
CA SER A 55 19.92 -14.96 7.28
C SER A 55 20.66 -15.01 5.94
N GLY A 56 20.23 -14.19 4.97
CA GLY A 56 20.85 -14.12 3.65
C GLY A 56 20.73 -15.43 2.85
N VAL A 57 19.70 -16.25 3.10
CA VAL A 57 19.57 -17.57 2.46
C VAL A 57 19.15 -17.45 0.99
N ASP A 58 18.03 -16.79 0.71
CA ASP A 58 17.48 -16.67 -0.66
C ASP A 58 17.79 -15.33 -1.34
N VAL A 59 18.15 -14.33 -0.54
CA VAL A 59 18.50 -12.98 -1.00
C VAL A 59 19.80 -12.55 -0.31
N PRO A 60 20.55 -11.59 -0.87
CA PRO A 60 21.77 -11.10 -0.24
C PRO A 60 21.51 -10.63 1.18
N ARG A 61 22.46 -10.90 2.07
CA ARG A 61 22.32 -10.52 3.47
C ARG A 61 22.26 -9.01 3.65
N VAL A 62 21.27 -8.54 4.42
CA VAL A 62 21.21 -7.14 4.85
C VAL A 62 22.03 -6.94 6.12
N THR A 63 22.79 -5.87 6.18
CA THR A 63 23.39 -5.35 7.42
C THR A 63 23.03 -3.88 7.56
N ARG A 64 22.94 -3.36 8.80
CA ARG A 64 22.60 -1.94 9.03
C ARG A 64 23.46 -0.96 8.22
N PRO A 65 24.80 -1.13 8.13
CA PRO A 65 25.63 -0.25 7.31
C PRO A 65 25.36 -0.35 5.80
N SER A 66 24.86 -1.49 5.33
CA SER A 66 24.65 -1.78 3.91
C SER A 66 23.22 -1.57 3.43
N ILE A 67 22.30 -1.04 4.27
CA ILE A 67 20.87 -0.92 3.90
C ILE A 67 20.67 -0.14 2.60
N ARG A 68 21.38 0.99 2.44
CA ARG A 68 21.22 1.85 1.25
C ARG A 68 21.69 1.16 -0.03
N THR A 69 22.86 0.53 -0.01
CA THR A 69 23.40 -0.18 -1.17
C THR A 69 22.56 -1.41 -1.49
N TRP A 70 22.15 -2.16 -0.46
CA TRP A 70 21.27 -3.32 -0.62
C TRP A 70 19.91 -2.94 -1.22
N ALA A 71 19.32 -1.80 -0.77
CA ALA A 71 18.08 -1.29 -1.33
C ALA A 71 18.23 -0.91 -2.81
N GLN A 72 19.36 -0.32 -3.21
CA GLN A 72 19.65 -0.02 -4.61
C GLN A 72 19.76 -1.30 -5.45
N ASP A 73 20.44 -2.33 -4.93
CA ASP A 73 20.58 -3.63 -5.59
C ASP A 73 19.21 -4.32 -5.73
N LEU A 74 18.37 -4.27 -4.69
CA LEU A 74 16.98 -4.76 -4.75
C LEU A 74 16.20 -4.05 -5.86
N VAL A 75 16.28 -2.72 -5.94
CA VAL A 75 15.57 -1.96 -6.97
C VAL A 75 16.07 -2.33 -8.37
N ALA A 76 17.38 -2.49 -8.55
CA ALA A 76 17.94 -2.93 -9.83
C ALA A 76 17.42 -4.32 -10.23
N GLU A 77 17.31 -5.23 -9.26
CA GLU A 77 16.77 -6.56 -9.47
C GLU A 77 15.27 -6.54 -9.79
N LEU A 78 14.47 -5.73 -9.09
CA LEU A 78 13.05 -5.55 -9.39
C LEU A 78 12.85 -4.97 -10.80
N ARG A 79 13.67 -3.99 -11.22
CA ARG A 79 13.67 -3.49 -12.60
C ARG A 79 14.00 -4.59 -13.61
N ARG A 80 14.97 -5.46 -13.30
CA ARG A 80 15.33 -6.60 -14.14
C ARG A 80 14.16 -7.56 -14.29
N LEU A 81 13.46 -7.89 -13.20
CA LEU A 81 12.32 -8.80 -13.21
C LEU A 81 11.12 -8.22 -13.97
N LEU A 82 10.83 -6.93 -13.83
CA LEU A 82 9.78 -6.23 -14.58
C LEU A 82 10.05 -6.19 -16.09
N ARG A 83 11.32 -6.26 -16.53
CA ARG A 83 11.67 -6.39 -17.95
C ARG A 83 11.48 -7.80 -18.49
N LEU A 84 11.60 -8.80 -17.62
CA LEU A 84 11.47 -10.22 -17.99
C LEU A 84 10.02 -10.70 -17.94
N HIS A 85 9.20 -10.10 -17.08
CA HIS A 85 7.80 -10.48 -16.88
C HIS A 85 6.92 -9.27 -17.13
N SER A 86 6.18 -9.30 -18.24
CA SER A 86 5.18 -8.29 -18.55
C SER A 86 4.01 -8.36 -17.57
N LEU A 87 3.48 -7.19 -17.22
CA LEU A 87 2.22 -7.13 -16.48
C LEU A 87 1.07 -7.69 -17.35
N PRO A 88 0.13 -8.44 -16.76
CA PRO A 88 -1.06 -8.92 -17.45
C PRO A 88 -1.93 -7.79 -18.00
N THR A 89 -2.73 -8.10 -19.01
CA THR A 89 -3.60 -7.16 -19.72
C THR A 89 -4.63 -6.51 -18.79
N ASP A 90 -5.22 -7.29 -17.89
CA ASP A 90 -6.18 -6.83 -16.86
C ASP A 90 -5.59 -5.80 -15.88
N VAL A 91 -4.27 -5.79 -15.71
CA VAL A 91 -3.55 -4.82 -14.87
C VAL A 91 -3.27 -3.51 -15.61
N VAL A 92 -2.97 -3.59 -16.91
CA VAL A 92 -2.57 -2.43 -17.72
C VAL A 92 -3.74 -1.72 -18.40
N ASP A 93 -4.82 -2.43 -18.73
CA ASP A 93 -6.03 -1.89 -19.38
C ASP A 93 -6.71 -0.75 -18.61
N PRO A 94 -6.75 -0.76 -17.27
CA PRO A 94 -7.30 0.36 -16.51
C PRO A 94 -6.50 1.66 -16.67
N VAL A 95 -5.28 1.67 -17.23
CA VAL A 95 -4.47 2.89 -17.41
C VAL A 95 -4.86 3.61 -18.70
N THR A 96 -5.29 4.87 -18.58
CA THR A 96 -5.56 5.72 -19.76
C THR A 96 -4.26 6.22 -20.41
N GLY A 97 -4.34 6.50 -21.71
CA GLY A 97 -3.24 7.03 -22.50
C GLY A 97 -2.61 6.01 -23.46
N PRO A 98 -1.47 6.39 -24.07
CA PRO A 98 -0.78 5.59 -25.08
C PRO A 98 -0.30 4.23 -24.56
N GLU A 99 -0.11 3.27 -25.46
CA GLU A 99 0.40 1.92 -25.12
C GLU A 99 1.74 1.97 -24.38
N GLU A 100 2.63 2.89 -24.74
CA GLU A 100 3.92 3.10 -24.07
C GLU A 100 3.76 3.42 -22.59
N ARG A 101 2.75 4.23 -22.23
CA ARG A 101 2.42 4.54 -20.83
C ARG A 101 1.89 3.29 -20.13
N ARG A 102 0.98 2.55 -20.75
CA ARG A 102 0.45 1.30 -20.17
C ARG A 102 1.57 0.28 -19.90
N ALA A 103 2.48 0.12 -20.86
CA ALA A 103 3.64 -0.75 -20.75
C ALA A 103 4.64 -0.30 -19.67
N ALA A 104 4.70 1.01 -19.38
CA ALA A 104 5.58 1.58 -18.36
C ALA A 104 5.02 1.48 -16.93
N LEU A 105 3.79 0.98 -16.72
CA LEU A 105 3.13 0.92 -15.40
C LEU A 105 4.00 0.25 -14.33
N GLY A 106 4.67 -0.86 -14.65
CA GLY A 106 5.54 -1.56 -13.70
C GLY A 106 6.74 -0.71 -13.25
N ASN A 107 7.37 0.00 -14.20
CA ASN A 107 8.46 0.92 -13.88
C ASN A 107 7.98 2.12 -13.06
N GLU A 108 6.78 2.61 -13.33
CA GLU A 108 6.17 3.70 -12.57
C GLU A 108 5.87 3.28 -11.12
N LEU A 109 5.28 2.10 -10.93
CA LEU A 109 5.07 1.52 -9.60
C LEU A 109 6.37 1.46 -8.79
N LEU A 110 7.42 0.95 -9.41
CA LEU A 110 8.73 0.87 -8.77
C LEU A 110 9.33 2.26 -8.48
N ARG A 111 9.17 3.23 -9.40
CA ARG A 111 9.61 4.62 -9.21
C ARG A 111 8.93 5.27 -7.99
N VAL A 112 7.66 4.97 -7.75
CA VAL A 112 6.90 5.50 -6.60
C VAL A 112 7.31 4.81 -5.30
N MET A 113 7.65 3.51 -5.34
CA MET A 113 8.08 2.74 -4.17
C MET A 113 9.54 2.99 -3.77
N GLU A 114 10.42 3.24 -4.75
CA GLU A 114 11.87 3.36 -4.57
C GLU A 114 12.31 4.26 -3.40
N PRO A 115 11.73 5.45 -3.18
CA PRO A 115 12.10 6.30 -2.04
C PRO A 115 11.84 5.66 -0.67
N PHE A 116 10.88 4.75 -0.56
CA PHE A 116 10.49 4.10 0.69
C PHE A 116 11.28 2.84 1.00
N ILE A 117 11.91 2.21 0.00
CA ILE A 117 12.56 0.91 0.16
C ILE A 117 13.66 0.94 1.24
N PRO A 118 14.59 1.92 1.28
CA PRO A 118 15.62 1.96 2.32
C PRO A 118 15.03 2.05 3.73
N ASP A 119 14.02 2.89 3.92
CA ASP A 119 13.37 3.07 5.22
C ASP A 119 12.57 1.82 5.61
N LEU A 120 11.85 1.21 4.67
CA LEU A 120 11.15 -0.07 4.90
C LEU A 120 12.13 -1.15 5.37
N VAL A 121 13.28 -1.28 4.70
CA VAL A 121 14.34 -2.23 5.10
C VAL A 121 14.91 -1.89 6.48
N ASP A 122 15.10 -0.60 6.80
CA ASP A 122 15.50 -0.19 8.16
C ASP A 122 14.47 -0.58 9.21
N TYR A 123 13.16 -0.39 8.95
CA TYR A 123 12.08 -0.81 9.84
C TYR A 123 12.12 -2.34 10.07
N LEU A 124 12.27 -3.13 9.00
CA LEU A 124 12.38 -4.60 9.09
C LEU A 124 13.59 -5.02 9.95
N VAL A 125 14.76 -4.42 9.69
CA VAL A 125 15.99 -4.69 10.44
C VAL A 125 15.85 -4.28 11.90
N ARG A 126 15.27 -3.11 12.19
CA ARG A 126 15.10 -2.62 13.57
C ARG A 126 14.10 -3.45 14.35
N ALA A 127 13.05 -3.96 13.71
CA ALA A 127 12.04 -4.82 14.34
C ALA A 127 12.67 -6.03 15.04
N THR A 128 13.73 -6.63 14.48
CA THR A 128 14.44 -7.77 15.09
C THR A 128 15.04 -7.50 16.49
N SER A 129 15.20 -6.23 16.84
CA SER A 129 15.87 -5.79 18.07
C SER A 129 15.03 -4.82 18.91
N ALA A 130 13.80 -4.52 18.48
CA ALA A 130 12.96 -3.55 19.18
C ALA A 130 12.33 -4.20 20.42
N SER A 131 12.64 -3.66 21.60
CA SER A 131 12.15 -4.20 22.87
C SER A 131 10.68 -3.86 23.18
N ARG A 132 10.16 -2.80 22.56
CA ARG A 132 8.77 -2.33 22.74
C ARG A 132 7.94 -2.67 21.51
N ALA A 133 7.49 -3.93 21.40
CA ALA A 133 6.79 -4.47 20.24
C ALA A 133 5.57 -3.65 19.81
N ALA A 134 4.62 -3.38 20.72
CA ALA A 134 3.40 -2.64 20.40
C ALA A 134 3.69 -1.20 19.92
N ALA A 135 4.57 -0.46 20.60
CA ALA A 135 4.92 0.91 20.20
C ALA A 135 5.64 0.96 18.85
N PHE A 136 6.55 0.01 18.60
CA PHE A 136 7.22 -0.13 17.32
C PHE A 136 6.22 -0.50 16.21
N GLY A 137 5.31 -1.42 16.51
CA GLY A 137 4.21 -1.81 15.62
C GLY A 137 3.34 -0.64 15.22
N THR A 138 2.92 0.21 16.17
CA THR A 138 2.14 1.42 15.87
C THR A 138 2.90 2.39 14.98
N SER A 139 4.18 2.66 15.28
CA SER A 139 5.01 3.53 14.42
C SER A 139 5.18 2.96 13.02
N SER A 140 5.34 1.64 12.91
CA SER A 140 5.44 0.95 11.61
C SER A 140 4.12 1.01 10.85
N ALA A 141 2.98 0.85 11.52
CA ALA A 141 1.66 1.01 10.91
C ALA A 141 1.47 2.43 10.35
N THR A 142 1.92 3.47 11.07
CA THR A 142 1.90 4.85 10.58
C THR A 142 2.77 5.02 9.33
N PHE A 143 3.99 4.47 9.33
CA PHE A 143 4.86 4.51 8.15
C PHE A 143 4.23 3.81 6.95
N LEU A 144 3.72 2.58 7.13
CA LEU A 144 3.04 1.81 6.08
C LEU A 144 1.79 2.52 5.57
N ARG A 145 1.05 3.22 6.44
CA ARG A 145 -0.07 4.08 6.05
C ARG A 145 0.37 5.17 5.09
N THR A 146 1.40 5.94 5.46
CA THR A 146 1.91 7.04 4.64
C THR A 146 2.40 6.54 3.28
N MET A 147 3.14 5.44 3.28
CA MET A 147 3.60 4.79 2.05
C MET A 147 2.43 4.37 1.16
N ALA A 148 1.43 3.67 1.72
CA ALA A 148 0.25 3.23 0.98
C ALA A 148 -0.56 4.41 0.42
N GLN A 149 -0.79 5.46 1.21
CA GLN A 149 -1.47 6.68 0.77
C GLN A 149 -0.74 7.35 -0.40
N GLN A 150 0.59 7.44 -0.34
CA GLN A 150 1.38 8.03 -1.43
C GLN A 150 1.33 7.16 -2.70
N ILE A 151 1.47 5.84 -2.57
CA ILE A 151 1.38 4.91 -3.70
C ILE A 151 0.00 4.99 -4.37
N VAL A 152 -1.08 4.89 -3.59
CA VAL A 152 -2.45 4.95 -4.10
C VAL A 152 -2.72 6.30 -4.77
N ARG A 153 -2.27 7.42 -4.18
CA ARG A 153 -2.42 8.75 -4.78
C ARG A 153 -1.69 8.87 -6.12
N GLN A 154 -0.45 8.39 -6.20
CA GLN A 154 0.33 8.44 -7.45
C GLN A 154 -0.29 7.52 -8.51
N LEU A 155 -0.73 6.32 -8.13
CA LEU A 155 -1.43 5.41 -9.03
C LEU A 155 -2.74 5.98 -9.55
N ARG A 156 -3.52 6.66 -8.71
CA ARG A 156 -4.75 7.35 -9.15
C ARG A 156 -4.43 8.38 -10.24
N VAL A 157 -3.42 9.22 -10.02
CA VAL A 157 -2.99 10.23 -11.00
C VAL A 157 -2.45 9.57 -12.27
N TYR A 158 -1.65 8.50 -12.12
CA TYR A 158 -1.06 7.79 -13.24
C TYR A 158 -2.10 7.07 -14.10
N ALA A 159 -3.05 6.38 -13.48
CA ALA A 159 -4.12 5.65 -14.16
C ALA A 159 -5.12 6.58 -14.85
N ARG A 160 -5.35 7.78 -14.29
CA ARG A 160 -6.23 8.80 -14.88
C ARG A 160 -5.63 9.46 -16.11
N GLY A 161 -4.32 9.69 -16.14
CA GLY A 161 -3.65 10.36 -17.27
C GLY A 161 -4.29 11.70 -17.60
N ASP A 162 -4.53 11.93 -18.90
CA ASP A 162 -5.17 13.16 -19.40
C ASP A 162 -6.71 13.05 -19.43
N SER A 163 -7.28 12.01 -18.82
CA SER A 163 -8.71 11.76 -18.85
C SER A 163 -9.49 12.82 -18.05
N THR A 164 -10.50 13.38 -18.70
CA THR A 164 -11.48 14.30 -18.09
C THR A 164 -12.66 13.56 -17.45
N GLU A 165 -12.52 12.26 -17.20
CA GLU A 165 -13.52 11.42 -16.52
C GLU A 165 -13.94 12.01 -15.16
N SER A 166 -15.16 11.63 -14.77
CA SER A 166 -15.70 11.93 -13.44
C SER A 166 -14.83 11.28 -12.35
N GLU A 167 -14.91 11.79 -11.12
CA GLU A 167 -14.15 11.21 -10.00
C GLU A 167 -14.59 9.77 -9.70
N ASP A 168 -15.90 9.47 -9.82
CA ASP A 168 -16.45 8.15 -9.56
C ASP A 168 -15.89 7.10 -10.55
N ASP A 169 -15.81 7.45 -11.85
CA ASP A 169 -15.21 6.58 -12.87
C ASP A 169 -13.71 6.37 -12.64
N SER A 170 -13.01 7.41 -12.19
CA SER A 170 -11.59 7.35 -11.84
C SER A 170 -11.34 6.44 -10.63
N ASP A 171 -12.24 6.41 -9.66
CA ASP A 171 -12.11 5.57 -8.48
C ASP A 171 -12.42 4.10 -8.78
N GLU A 172 -13.43 3.81 -9.59
CA GLU A 172 -13.70 2.43 -10.06
C GLU A 172 -12.56 1.88 -10.94
N ARG A 173 -11.92 2.75 -11.73
CA ARG A 173 -10.72 2.41 -12.49
C ARG A 173 -9.55 2.09 -11.56
N LEU A 174 -9.32 2.90 -10.54
CA LEU A 174 -8.28 2.65 -9.53
C LEU A 174 -8.54 1.33 -8.78
N LYS A 175 -9.79 1.03 -8.42
CA LYS A 175 -10.16 -0.25 -7.81
C LYS A 175 -9.79 -1.42 -8.70
N ARG A 176 -10.17 -1.36 -9.98
CA ARG A 176 -9.83 -2.41 -10.97
C ARG A 176 -8.32 -2.60 -11.08
N LEU A 177 -7.55 -1.51 -11.17
CA LEU A 177 -6.09 -1.56 -11.24
C LEU A 177 -5.47 -2.20 -9.99
N LEU A 178 -5.89 -1.76 -8.78
CA LEU A 178 -5.35 -2.31 -7.53
C LEU A 178 -5.73 -3.78 -7.33
N ARG A 179 -6.96 -4.16 -7.68
CA ARG A 179 -7.41 -5.56 -7.61
C ARG A 179 -6.62 -6.44 -8.57
N GLY A 180 -6.46 -6.02 -9.83
CA GLY A 180 -5.65 -6.71 -10.82
C GLY A 180 -4.20 -6.90 -10.35
N LEU A 181 -3.59 -5.86 -9.78
CA LEU A 181 -2.24 -5.95 -9.20
C LEU A 181 -2.16 -7.00 -8.09
N LEU A 182 -3.10 -7.01 -7.14
CA LEU A 182 -3.10 -8.00 -6.06
C LEU A 182 -3.32 -9.42 -6.57
N VAL A 183 -4.22 -9.62 -7.53
CA VAL A 183 -4.49 -10.92 -8.14
C VAL A 183 -3.27 -11.43 -8.89
N TRP A 184 -2.61 -10.56 -9.67
CA TRP A 184 -1.36 -10.90 -10.35
C TRP A 184 -0.24 -11.29 -9.38
N LEU A 185 -0.20 -10.67 -8.19
CA LEU A 185 0.72 -11.03 -7.11
C LEU A 185 0.30 -12.30 -6.34
N GLY A 186 -0.75 -13.00 -6.77
CA GLY A 186 -1.19 -14.28 -6.22
C GLY A 186 -2.22 -14.18 -5.09
N VAL A 187 -2.79 -13.00 -4.83
CA VAL A 187 -3.88 -12.84 -3.86
C VAL A 187 -5.18 -13.35 -4.49
N ASN A 188 -5.96 -14.14 -3.74
CA ASN A 188 -7.28 -14.56 -4.19
C ASN A 188 -8.18 -13.36 -4.51
N GLU A 189 -8.93 -13.42 -5.60
CA GLU A 189 -9.76 -12.30 -6.10
C GLU A 189 -10.72 -11.72 -5.05
N HIS A 190 -11.36 -12.56 -4.23
CA HIS A 190 -12.27 -12.08 -3.18
C HIS A 190 -11.52 -11.33 -2.07
N ILE A 191 -10.34 -11.82 -1.71
CA ILE A 191 -9.47 -11.16 -0.72
C ILE A 191 -8.94 -9.84 -1.31
N ALA A 192 -8.51 -9.85 -2.57
CA ALA A 192 -8.05 -8.66 -3.27
C ALA A 192 -9.14 -7.58 -3.30
N SER A 193 -10.39 -7.95 -3.62
CA SER A 193 -11.53 -7.02 -3.59
C SER A 193 -11.72 -6.43 -2.19
N PHE A 194 -11.80 -7.27 -1.16
CA PHE A 194 -11.98 -6.84 0.22
C PHE A 194 -10.87 -5.89 0.70
N VAL A 195 -9.61 -6.23 0.40
CA VAL A 195 -8.43 -5.43 0.76
C VAL A 195 -8.47 -4.08 0.07
N VAL A 196 -8.77 -4.03 -1.23
CA VAL A 196 -8.83 -2.77 -1.99
C VAL A 196 -9.95 -1.86 -1.49
N ASP A 197 -11.13 -2.41 -1.24
CA ASP A 197 -12.26 -1.62 -0.72
C ASP A 197 -11.94 -1.05 0.66
N SER A 198 -11.32 -1.86 1.53
CA SER A 198 -10.86 -1.44 2.86
C SER A 198 -9.74 -0.39 2.77
N LEU A 199 -8.78 -0.58 1.88
CA LEU A 199 -7.64 0.32 1.66
C LEU A 199 -8.10 1.68 1.17
N LEU A 200 -8.99 1.74 0.18
CA LEU A 200 -9.49 3.01 -0.35
C LEU A 200 -10.29 3.77 0.71
N CYS A 201 -11.19 3.08 1.42
CA CYS A 201 -11.91 3.67 2.57
C CYS A 201 -10.95 4.26 3.62
N TRP A 202 -9.82 3.59 3.87
CA TRP A 202 -8.83 4.04 4.86
C TRP A 202 -7.94 5.19 4.36
N THR A 203 -7.61 5.21 3.07
CA THR A 203 -6.82 6.28 2.44
C THR A 203 -7.61 7.56 2.18
N GLU A 204 -8.94 7.46 2.06
CA GLU A 204 -9.87 8.61 1.91
C GLU A 204 -10.19 9.33 3.24
N GLY A 205 -9.68 8.80 4.36
CA GLY A 205 -9.91 9.28 5.72
C GLY A 205 -9.34 10.67 6.02
N ASP A 206 -10.08 11.69 5.57
CA ASP A 206 -10.37 13.00 6.21
C ASP A 206 -11.34 13.84 5.33
N ASN A 207 -11.49 13.51 4.04
CA ASN A 207 -12.35 14.26 3.11
C ASN A 207 -13.74 13.63 2.87
N ALA A 208 -13.92 12.34 3.15
CA ALA A 208 -15.20 11.65 2.94
C ALA A 208 -16.30 12.07 3.95
N SER A 209 -15.92 12.39 5.19
CA SER A 209 -16.84 12.97 6.19
C SER A 209 -17.36 14.36 5.77
N SER A 210 -16.55 15.13 5.04
CA SER A 210 -16.94 16.42 4.46
C SER A 210 -17.92 16.26 3.30
N ARG A 211 -17.72 15.28 2.41
CA ARG A 211 -18.61 15.02 1.26
C ARG A 211 -19.97 14.45 1.67
N ARG A 212 -20.02 13.57 2.68
CA ARG A 212 -21.27 12.98 3.18
C ARG A 212 -22.13 13.96 3.99
N GLY A 213 -21.55 15.06 4.49
CA GLY A 213 -22.27 16.14 5.17
C GLY A 213 -22.87 17.20 4.22
N ARG A 214 -22.47 17.22 2.95
CA ARG A 214 -22.80 18.31 2.01
C ARG A 214 -24.10 18.07 1.23
N THR A 215 -24.67 16.87 1.27
CA THR A 215 -25.95 16.50 0.65
C THR A 215 -27.17 16.65 1.56
N ARG A 216 -27.03 17.22 2.77
CA ARG A 216 -28.14 17.42 3.71
C ARG A 216 -28.52 18.88 4.00
N GLN A 217 -28.04 19.83 3.18
CA GLN A 217 -28.34 21.25 3.37
C GLN A 217 -28.80 21.91 2.06
N ARG A 218 -29.92 21.44 1.49
CA ARG A 218 -30.72 22.22 0.53
C ARG A 218 -32.13 21.65 0.32
N GLU A 219 -32.96 21.67 1.35
CA GLU A 219 -34.43 21.62 1.23
C GLU A 219 -35.07 22.53 2.30
N GLU A 220 -34.66 23.79 2.38
CA GLU A 220 -35.49 24.84 3.00
C GLU A 220 -35.32 26.13 2.21
N THR A 221 -35.98 26.21 1.06
CA THR A 221 -36.42 27.51 0.52
C THR A 221 -37.65 27.30 -0.36
N GLY A 222 -38.79 27.73 0.14
CA GLY A 222 -39.62 28.67 -0.61
C GLY A 222 -41.01 28.19 -1.05
N SER A 223 -41.96 29.09 -0.77
CA SER A 223 -43.35 29.22 -1.28
C SER A 223 -44.38 28.77 -0.24
N GLU A 224 -45.33 29.59 0.21
CA GLU A 224 -46.11 30.57 -0.55
C GLU A 224 -46.58 31.78 0.30
N ASP A 225 -46.63 32.94 -0.38
CA ASP A 225 -47.67 33.97 -0.34
C ASP A 225 -47.92 34.77 0.97
N GLY A 226 -48.19 36.08 0.98
CA GLY A 226 -48.53 37.03 -0.05
C GLY A 226 -49.33 38.16 0.61
N ALA A 227 -48.80 39.39 0.56
CA ALA A 227 -49.49 40.68 0.69
C ALA A 227 -50.25 41.09 1.99
N THR A 228 -49.74 42.21 2.55
CA THR A 228 -50.45 43.40 3.10
C THR A 228 -51.12 43.37 4.48
N GLY A 229 -50.67 44.30 5.35
CA GLY A 229 -51.48 44.81 6.47
C GLY A 229 -50.69 45.16 7.75
N SER A 230 -50.26 46.41 7.88
CA SER A 230 -49.71 47.04 9.11
C SER A 230 -50.84 47.34 10.14
N PRO A 231 -50.60 47.89 11.36
CA PRO A 231 -49.80 47.44 12.52
C PRO A 231 -50.59 47.48 13.88
N ALA A 232 -49.87 47.22 15.00
CA ALA A 232 -50.20 47.51 16.42
C ALA A 232 -51.20 46.56 17.13
N THR A 233 -51.16 46.23 18.43
CA THR A 233 -50.47 46.75 19.62
C THR A 233 -50.51 45.69 20.74
N LYS A 234 -49.63 45.83 21.74
CA LYS A 234 -49.66 45.18 23.07
C LYS A 234 -51.05 45.00 23.68
N ARG A 235 -51.25 43.88 24.37
CA ARG A 235 -51.57 43.87 25.81
C ARG A 235 -51.11 42.57 26.46
#